data_AF-A0A023FF29-F1
#
_entry.id   AF-A0A023FF29-F1
#
_cell.length_a   1.000
_cell.length_b   1.000
_cell.length_c   1.000
_cell.angle_alpha   90.00
_cell.angle_beta   90.00
_cell.angle_gamma   90.00
#
_symmetry.space_group_name_H-M   'P 1'
#
loop_
_entity.id
_entity.type
_entity.pdbx_description
1 polymer ?
#
loop_
_entity_poly.entity_id
_entity_poly.type
_entity_poly.pdbx_seq_one_letter_code
_entity_poly.pdbx_strand_id
1 'polypeptide(L)'
;MSLLQKPKSEMTPEELAKREEEEFNTGPLSVLTQSVKNNTQVLINCRNNKKLLGRVKAFDRHCNMVLENVKEMWTEIPRTGKSKKNNPVNKDRYISKMFLRGDSVILVLKNPLAATKS
;
A
#
# COMPACT_ATOMS: atom_id res chain seq x y z
N MET A 1 -26.17 15.36 14.34
CA MET A 1 -25.32 16.32 13.61
C MET A 1 -24.16 15.56 12.99
N SER A 2 -23.82 15.83 11.73
CA SER A 2 -22.75 15.08 11.06
C SER A 2 -21.40 15.35 11.75
N LEU A 3 -20.68 14.29 12.16
CA LEU A 3 -19.34 14.38 12.75
C LEU A 3 -18.30 14.97 11.78
N LEU A 4 -18.65 15.09 10.50
CA LEU A 4 -17.84 15.66 9.42
C LEU A 4 -17.76 17.20 9.46
N GLN A 5 -18.72 17.89 10.09
CA GLN A 5 -18.77 19.35 10.14
C GLN A 5 -18.03 19.97 11.33
N LYS A 6 -17.72 19.20 12.38
CA LYS A 6 -16.92 19.69 13.51
C LYS A 6 -15.43 19.77 13.13
N PRO A 7 -14.74 20.88 13.44
CA PRO A 7 -13.30 20.99 13.23
C PRO A 7 -12.54 19.98 14.13
N LYS A 8 -11.44 19.42 13.60
CA LYS A 8 -10.66 18.38 14.31
C LYS A 8 -10.08 18.84 15.64
N SER A 9 -9.87 20.15 15.81
CA SER A 9 -9.35 20.77 17.04
C SER A 9 -10.33 20.74 18.22
N GLU A 10 -11.64 20.57 17.97
CA GLU A 10 -12.70 20.66 18.99
C GLU A 10 -13.31 19.28 19.33
N MET A 11 -12.81 18.20 18.73
CA MET A 11 -13.30 16.86 18.98
C MET A 11 -12.56 16.20 20.15
N THR A 12 -13.29 15.37 20.89
CA THR A 12 -12.68 14.52 21.91
C THR A 12 -11.81 13.42 21.26
N PRO A 13 -10.89 12.79 22.00
CA PRO A 13 -10.10 11.66 21.48
C PRO A 13 -10.97 10.51 20.94
N GLU A 14 -12.10 10.24 21.59
CA GLU A 14 -13.06 9.20 21.18
C GLU A 14 -13.78 9.57 19.88
N GLU A 15 -14.22 10.82 19.75
CA GLU A 15 -14.83 11.33 18.51
C GLU A 15 -13.84 11.28 17.34
N LEU A 16 -12.56 11.62 17.58
CA LEU A 16 -11.49 11.54 16.58
C LEU A 16 -11.26 10.10 16.11
N ALA A 17 -11.18 9.14 17.04
CA ALA A 17 -11.00 7.73 16.71
C ALA A 17 -12.17 7.19 15.88
N LYS A 18 -13.40 7.52 16.28
CA LYS A 18 -14.60 7.11 15.55
C LYS A 18 -14.65 7.70 14.14
N ARG A 19 -14.30 8.97 13.98
CA ARG A 19 -14.21 9.62 12.67
C ARG A 19 -13.13 8.98 11.80
N GLU A 20 -11.97 8.64 12.36
CA GLU A 20 -10.90 7.95 11.64
C GLU A 20 -11.34 6.56 11.17
N GLU A 21 -12.07 5.81 12.00
CA GLU A 21 -12.66 4.53 11.61
C GLU A 21 -13.71 4.68 10.48
N GLU A 22 -14.56 5.70 10.55
CA GLU A 22 -15.53 6.01 9.49
C GLU A 22 -14.80 6.40 8.18
N GLU A 23 -13.75 7.22 8.26
CA GLU A 23 -12.89 7.61 7.13
C GLU A 23 -12.19 6.39 6.50
N PHE A 24 -11.76 5.41 7.30
CA PHE A 24 -11.18 4.16 6.82
C PHE A 24 -12.18 3.20 6.17
N ASN A 25 -13.45 3.21 6.57
CA ASN A 25 -14.45 2.30 6.01
C ASN A 25 -15.15 2.88 4.77
N THR A 26 -15.34 4.19 4.70
CA THR A 26 -16.12 4.86 3.64
C THR A 26 -15.28 5.69 2.68
N GLY A 27 -14.04 6.03 3.05
CA GLY A 27 -13.14 6.87 2.27
C GLY A 27 -12.24 6.11 1.28
N PRO A 28 -11.24 6.80 0.69
CA PRO A 28 -10.32 6.20 -0.28
C PRO A 28 -9.46 5.06 0.31
N LEU A 29 -9.19 5.10 1.62
CA LEU A 29 -8.45 4.04 2.32
C LEU A 29 -9.28 2.77 2.55
N SER A 30 -10.59 2.78 2.25
CA SER A 30 -11.45 1.59 2.32
C SER A 30 -10.94 0.43 1.48
N VAL A 31 -10.20 0.71 0.39
CA VAL A 31 -9.54 -0.31 -0.42
C VAL A 31 -8.52 -1.11 0.41
N LEU A 32 -7.76 -0.45 1.29
CA LEU A 32 -6.81 -1.11 2.19
C LEU A 32 -7.55 -1.87 3.30
N THR A 33 -8.60 -1.28 3.88
CA THR A 33 -9.46 -1.93 4.87
C THR A 33 -10.02 -3.25 4.33
N GLN A 34 -10.58 -3.24 3.13
CA GLN A 34 -11.07 -4.45 2.46
C GLN A 34 -9.93 -5.43 2.18
N SER A 35 -8.74 -4.94 1.81
CA SER A 35 -7.61 -5.80 1.48
C SER A 35 -7.06 -6.54 2.71
N VAL A 36 -7.05 -5.90 3.88
CA VAL A 36 -6.71 -6.54 5.15
C VAL A 36 -7.77 -7.57 5.54
N LYS A 37 -9.06 -7.18 5.54
CA LYS A 37 -10.19 -8.06 5.92
C LYS A 37 -10.25 -9.33 5.08
N ASN A 38 -10.13 -9.18 3.77
CA ASN A 38 -10.23 -10.29 2.82
C ASN A 38 -8.87 -10.96 2.55
N ASN A 39 -7.81 -10.52 3.24
CA ASN A 39 -6.43 -10.97 3.04
C ASN A 39 -6.03 -10.96 1.55
N THR A 40 -6.48 -9.98 0.77
CA THR A 40 -6.23 -9.92 -0.68
C THR A 40 -4.84 -9.42 -0.98
N GLN A 41 -4.36 -9.79 -2.16
CA GLN A 41 -3.07 -9.30 -2.65
C GLN A 41 -3.23 -7.89 -3.22
N VAL A 42 -2.26 -7.04 -2.92
CA VAL A 42 -2.18 -5.66 -3.43
C VAL A 42 -0.88 -5.47 -4.18
N LEU A 43 -0.94 -4.66 -5.24
CA LEU A 43 0.23 -4.15 -5.94
C LEU A 43 0.44 -2.69 -5.51
N ILE A 44 1.64 -2.39 -5.00
CA ILE A 44 2.03 -1.07 -4.54
C ILE A 44 3.17 -0.58 -5.43
N ASN A 45 3.01 0.63 -5.98
CA ASN A 45 4.08 1.30 -6.71
C ASN A 45 4.78 2.30 -5.79
N CYS A 46 6.11 2.18 -5.67
CA CYS A 46 6.92 3.01 -4.77
C CYS A 46 7.69 4.11 -5.53
N ARG A 47 8.04 5.19 -4.82
CA ARG A 47 8.79 6.34 -5.36
C ARG A 47 10.16 6.00 -5.95
N ASN A 48 10.80 4.94 -5.46
CA ASN A 48 12.08 4.45 -5.99
C ASN A 48 11.93 3.58 -7.24
N ASN A 49 10.77 3.63 -7.92
CA ASN A 49 10.43 2.85 -9.11
C ASN A 49 10.47 1.33 -8.89
N LYS A 50 10.34 0.90 -7.62
CA LYS A 50 10.12 -0.51 -7.27
C LYS A 50 8.63 -0.77 -7.10
N LYS A 51 8.22 -2.00 -7.43
CA LYS A 51 6.85 -2.48 -7.26
C LYS A 51 6.84 -3.57 -6.19
N LEU A 52 5.92 -3.46 -5.24
CA LEU A 52 5.71 -4.45 -4.19
C LEU A 52 4.40 -5.18 -4.45
N LEU A 53 4.45 -6.50 -4.48
CA LEU A 53 3.27 -7.34 -4.58
C LEU A 53 3.20 -8.16 -3.29
N GLY A 54 2.18 -7.94 -2.47
CA GLY A 54 2.11 -8.57 -1.15
C GLY A 54 0.71 -8.49 -0.54
N ARG A 55 0.59 -8.88 0.73
CA ARG A 55 -0.68 -8.80 1.49
C ARG A 55 -0.51 -7.83 2.64
N VAL A 56 -1.46 -6.90 2.77
CA VAL A 56 -1.47 -5.93 3.87
C VAL A 56 -2.03 -6.60 5.11
N LYS A 57 -1.33 -6.48 6.24
CA LYS A 57 -1.78 -6.94 7.56
C LYS A 57 -2.28 -5.83 8.46
N ALA A 58 -1.66 -4.65 8.35
CA ALA A 58 -2.09 -3.44 9.03
C ALA A 58 -1.70 -2.23 8.19
N PHE A 59 -2.42 -1.13 8.36
CA PHE A 59 -2.10 0.17 7.79
C PHE A 59 -2.51 1.29 8.75
N ASP A 60 -2.06 2.51 8.49
CA ASP A 60 -2.47 3.71 9.23
C ASP A 60 -2.90 4.85 8.29
N ARG A 61 -3.28 5.99 8.88
CA ARG A 61 -3.67 7.21 8.15
C ARG A 61 -2.58 7.83 7.28
N HIS A 62 -1.32 7.52 7.52
CA HIS A 62 -0.20 7.99 6.70
C HIS A 62 0.12 7.04 5.55
N CYS A 63 -0.68 5.98 5.37
CA CYS A 63 -0.41 4.87 4.47
C CYS A 63 0.88 4.12 4.81
N ASN A 64 1.35 4.16 6.07
CA ASN A 64 2.34 3.18 6.52
C ASN A 64 1.65 1.80 6.52
N MET A 65 2.38 0.76 6.14
CA MET A 65 1.81 -0.59 6.00
C MET A 65 2.72 -1.65 6.58
N VAL A 66 2.12 -2.61 7.26
CA VAL A 66 2.74 -3.91 7.58
C VAL A 66 2.31 -4.88 6.49
N LEU A 67 3.30 -5.43 5.78
CA LEU A 67 3.09 -6.33 4.65
C LEU A 67 3.69 -7.71 4.97
N GLU A 68 3.04 -8.75 4.44
CA GLU A 68 3.55 -10.13 4.47
C GLU A 68 3.59 -10.73 3.07
N ASN A 69 4.48 -11.72 2.90
CA ASN A 69 4.68 -12.44 1.64
C ASN A 69 4.95 -11.49 0.46
N VAL A 70 5.87 -10.55 0.66
CA VAL A 70 6.14 -9.47 -0.29
C VAL A 70 7.12 -9.94 -1.35
N LYS A 71 6.73 -9.79 -2.60
CA LYS A 71 7.59 -9.86 -3.76
C LYS A 71 7.93 -8.43 -4.21
N GLU A 72 9.15 -7.99 -3.98
CA GLU A 72 9.66 -6.73 -4.51
C GLU A 72 10.22 -6.97 -5.91
N MET A 73 9.84 -6.13 -6.88
CA MET A 73 10.24 -6.23 -8.28
C MET A 73 10.79 -4.89 -8.75
N TRP A 74 11.92 -4.93 -9.46
CA TRP A 74 12.53 -3.75 -10.07
C TRP A 74 13.26 -4.13 -11.36
N THR A 75 13.54 -3.12 -12.18
CA THR A 75 14.31 -3.30 -13.41
C THR A 75 15.66 -2.62 -13.24
N GLU A 76 16.73 -3.38 -13.45
CA GLU A 76 18.09 -2.83 -13.52
C GLU A 76 18.51 -2.68 -14.98
N ILE A 77 19.18 -1.56 -15.27
CA ILE A 77 19.88 -1.37 -16.53
C ILE A 77 21.35 -1.62 -16.21
N PRO A 78 21.93 -2.76 -16.66
CA PRO A 78 23.34 -3.04 -16.43
C PRO A 78 24.19 -1.87 -16.94
N ARG A 79 25.21 -1.47 -16.19
CA ARG A 79 26.24 -0.54 -16.66
C ARG A 79 27.45 -1.32 -17.14
N THR A 80 27.29 -2.15 -18.17
CA THR A 80 28.42 -2.78 -18.86
C THR A 80 29.08 -1.78 -19.79
N GLY A 81 30.42 -1.86 -19.87
CA GLY A 81 31.31 -0.87 -20.48
C GLY A 81 30.96 -0.44 -21.92
N LYS A 82 31.39 0.79 -22.22
CA LYS A 82 31.29 1.57 -23.47
C LYS A 82 30.85 0.77 -24.72
N SER A 83 29.68 1.15 -25.25
CA SER A 83 29.19 0.95 -26.63
C SER A 83 28.05 -0.04 -26.94
N LYS A 84 27.41 -0.70 -25.97
CA LYS A 84 26.14 -1.43 -26.24
C LYS A 84 24.98 -0.90 -25.40
N LYS A 85 23.82 -0.66 -26.03
CA LYS A 85 22.54 -0.45 -25.32
C LYS A 85 22.28 -1.69 -24.48
N ASN A 86 22.32 -1.56 -23.16
CA ASN A 86 22.11 -2.68 -22.27
C ASN A 86 20.61 -2.92 -22.11
N ASN A 87 20.20 -4.18 -22.31
CA ASN A 87 18.80 -4.58 -22.17
C ASN A 87 18.38 -4.47 -20.69
N PRO A 88 17.19 -3.91 -20.40
CA PRO A 88 16.66 -3.88 -19.05
C PRO A 88 16.46 -5.31 -18.52
N VAL A 89 16.99 -5.58 -17.32
CA VAL A 89 16.87 -6.88 -16.65
C VAL A 89 15.91 -6.75 -15.49
N ASN A 90 14.85 -7.57 -15.48
CA ASN A 90 13.93 -7.63 -14.36
C ASN A 90 14.52 -8.47 -13.24
N LYS A 91 14.56 -7.90 -12.04
CA LYS A 91 14.95 -8.58 -10.81
C LYS A 91 13.79 -8.59 -9.83
N ASP A 92 13.75 -9.63 -9.01
CA ASP A 92 12.84 -9.73 -7.90
C ASP A 92 13.54 -10.25 -6.65
N ARG A 93 12.93 -10.01 -5.50
CA ARG A 93 13.29 -10.65 -4.24
C ARG A 93 12.04 -10.89 -3.40
N TYR A 94 12.11 -11.92 -2.57
CA TYR A 94 11.05 -12.26 -1.62
C TYR A 94 11.41 -11.78 -0.22
N ILE A 95 10.42 -11.23 0.49
CA ILE A 95 10.54 -10.70 1.84
C ILE A 95 9.32 -11.18 2.63
N SER A 96 9.56 -12.01 3.66
CA SER A 96 8.48 -12.65 4.41
C SER A 96 7.60 -11.66 5.18
N LYS A 97 8.22 -10.68 5.83
CA LYS A 97 7.55 -9.59 6.57
C LYS A 97 8.26 -8.27 6.30
N MET A 98 7.51 -7.20 6.06
CA MET A 98 8.05 -5.88 5.73
C MET A 98 7.21 -4.79 6.36
N PHE A 99 7.88 -3.78 6.94
CA PHE A 99 7.26 -2.50 7.24
C PHE A 99 7.57 -1.52 6.09
N LEU A 100 6.52 -0.92 5.51
CA LEU A 100 6.61 0.07 4.46
C LEU A 100 6.13 1.42 4.99
N ARG A 101 6.98 2.45 4.85
CA ARG A 101 6.61 3.82 5.18
C ARG A 101 5.76 4.44 4.06
N GLY A 102 4.69 5.12 4.43
CA GLY A 102 3.68 5.66 3.51
C GLY A 102 4.19 6.78 2.59
N ASP A 103 5.21 7.52 3.01
CA ASP A 103 5.88 8.51 2.15
C ASP A 103 6.47 7.89 0.88
N SER A 104 6.76 6.58 0.88
CA SER A 104 7.29 5.88 -0.30
C SER A 104 6.21 5.42 -1.27
N VAL A 105 4.94 5.45 -0.89
CA VAL A 105 3.81 4.94 -1.69
C VAL A 105 3.35 6.00 -2.69
N ILE A 106 3.13 5.60 -3.94
CA ILE A 106 2.50 6.44 -4.97
C ILE A 106 1.10 5.93 -5.29
N LEU A 107 0.98 4.62 -5.55
CA LEU A 107 -0.25 4.00 -6.01
C LEU A 107 -0.43 2.65 -5.34
N VAL A 108 -1.67 2.34 -4.95
CA VAL A 108 -2.07 1.03 -4.45
C VAL A 108 -3.20 0.50 -5.31
N LEU A 109 -3.06 -0.73 -5.79
CA LEU A 109 -4.05 -1.43 -6.59
C LEU A 109 -4.43 -2.75 -5.92
N LYS A 110 -5.74 -2.94 -5.67
CA LYS A 110 -6.28 -4.21 -5.20
C LYS A 110 -6.33 -5.21 -6.36
N ASN A 111 -5.89 -6.46 -6.14
CA ASN A 111 -6.00 -7.50 -7.15
C ASN A 111 -7.48 -7.85 -7.42
N PRO A 112 -8.01 -7.67 -8.65
CA PRO A 112 -9.41 -7.92 -8.96
C PRO A 112 -9.78 -9.41 -8.90
N LEU A 113 -8.82 -10.31 -9.16
CA LEU A 113 -9.05 -11.76 -9.17
C LEU A 113 -9.32 -12.35 -7.77
N ALA A 114 -9.11 -11.57 -6.72
CA ALA A 114 -9.48 -11.98 -5.36
C ALA A 114 -10.99 -11.86 -5.11
N ALA A 115 -11.74 -11.09 -5.90
CA ALA A 115 -13.18 -10.94 -5.76
C ALA A 115 -13.97 -12.14 -6.32
N THR A 116 -13.33 -13.01 -7.11
CA THR A 116 -13.98 -14.13 -7.81
C THR A 116 -13.91 -15.45 -7.03
N LYS A 117 -13.22 -15.49 -5.88
CA LYS A 117 -13.03 -16.71 -5.07
C LYS A 117 -13.91 -16.76 -3.80
N SER A 118 -14.99 -15.98 -3.75
CA SER A 118 -16.02 -16.08 -2.69
C SER A 118 -17.05 -17.13 -3.03
#